data_AF-A0A396JTM9-F1
#
_entry.id   AF-A0A396JTM9-F1
#
_cell.length_a   1.000
_cell.length_b   1.000
_cell.length_c   1.000
_cell.angle_alpha   90.00
_cell.angle_beta   90.00
_cell.angle_gamma   90.00
#
_symmetry.space_group_name_H-M   'P 1'
#
loop_
_entity.id
_entity.type
_entity.pdbx_description
1 polymer ?
#
loop_
_entity_poly.entity_id
_entity_poly.type
_entity_poly.pdbx_seq_one_letter_code
_entity_poly.pdbx_strand_id
1 'polypeptide(L)'
;MLDLSNNRLYGKIPIGTQLQSFNTSYFEGNSNLCGEPLDNKCPGEEPSKHQVPTTDAGDDNSIFLEAFYMSMGIGFFTSFIH
;
A
#
# COMPACT_ATOMS: atom_id res chain seq x y z
N MET A 1 -3.82 22.49 0.28
CA MET A 1 -2.39 22.31 0.00
C MET A 1 -1.77 21.62 1.19
N LEU A 2 -1.30 20.38 1.01
CA LEU A 2 -0.69 19.58 2.06
C LEU A 2 0.82 19.71 1.91
N ASP A 3 1.48 20.41 2.83
CA ASP A 3 2.93 20.59 2.83
C ASP A 3 3.61 19.64 3.81
N LEU A 4 4.46 18.74 3.28
CA LEU A 4 5.23 17.76 4.05
C LEU A 4 6.74 18.08 3.98
N SER A 5 7.12 19.23 3.42
CA SER A 5 8.51 19.65 3.29
C SER A 5 9.13 19.94 4.66
N ASN A 6 10.44 19.77 4.77
CA ASN A 6 11.24 20.05 5.97
C ASN A 6 10.73 19.37 7.25
N ASN A 7 10.14 18.18 7.11
CA ASN A 7 9.75 17.34 8.24
C ASN A 7 10.82 16.28 8.55
N ARG A 8 10.60 15.48 9.60
CA ARG A 8 11.43 14.30 9.93
C ARG A 8 10.71 13.01 9.54
N LEU A 9 10.13 12.96 8.35
CA LEU A 9 9.50 11.75 7.81
C LEU A 9 10.57 10.76 7.37
N TYR A 10 10.23 9.47 7.46
CA TYR A 10 11.13 8.38 7.11
C TYR A 10 10.36 7.23 6.48
N GLY A 11 11.05 6.43 5.67
CA GLY A 11 10.49 5.23 5.05
C GLY A 11 9.91 5.47 3.66
N LYS A 12 9.19 4.45 3.17
CA LYS A 12 8.64 4.43 1.82
C LYS A 12 7.34 5.21 1.72
N ILE A 13 7.20 6.03 0.68
CA ILE A 13 5.92 6.66 0.36
C ILE A 13 4.92 5.58 -0.09
N PRO A 14 3.73 5.50 0.54
CA PRO A 14 2.75 4.47 0.22
C PRO A 14 2.16 4.67 -1.17
N ILE A 15 2.22 3.61 -1.97
CA ILE A 15 1.71 3.53 -3.35
C ILE A 15 0.18 3.44 -3.33
N GLY A 16 -0.49 4.04 -4.31
CA GLY A 16 -1.96 4.00 -4.42
C GLY A 16 -2.67 4.97 -3.46
N THR A 17 -1.93 5.87 -2.82
CA THR A 17 -2.48 6.95 -2.00
C THR A 17 -2.47 8.27 -2.77
N GLN A 18 -3.22 9.24 -2.27
CA GLN A 18 -3.22 10.61 -2.81
C GLN A 18 -1.85 11.29 -2.71
N LEU A 19 -0.91 10.70 -1.94
CA LEU A 19 0.43 11.24 -1.77
C LEU A 19 1.27 11.19 -3.06
N GLN A 20 1.01 10.20 -3.93
CA GLN A 20 1.70 10.09 -5.22
C GLN A 20 1.33 11.18 -6.23
N SER A 21 0.21 11.87 -6.01
CA SER A 21 -0.21 12.98 -6.88
C SER A 21 0.42 14.32 -6.48
N PHE A 22 1.12 14.40 -5.35
CA PHE A 22 1.82 15.63 -4.95
C PHE A 22 3.18 15.76 -5.63
N ASN A 23 3.61 17.01 -5.82
CA ASN A 23 4.91 17.30 -6.39
C ASN A 23 6.02 16.95 -5.39
N THR A 24 7.21 16.59 -5.88
CA THR A 24 8.39 16.24 -5.07
C THR A 24 8.80 17.35 -4.11
N SER A 25 8.55 18.61 -4.44
CA SER A 25 8.79 19.77 -3.57
C SER A 25 8.08 19.66 -2.22
N TYR A 26 6.91 19.01 -2.20
CA TYR A 26 6.14 18.80 -0.97
C TYR A 26 6.78 17.79 -0.03
N PHE A 27 7.79 17.04 -0.47
CA PHE A 27 8.52 16.05 0.34
C PHE A 27 9.98 16.47 0.57
N GLU A 28 10.39 17.63 0.07
CA GLU A 28 11.75 18.14 0.15
C GLU A 28 12.19 18.29 1.62
N GLY A 29 13.49 18.11 1.91
CA GLY A 29 14.02 18.24 3.26
C GLY A 29 13.78 17.03 4.18
N ASN A 30 13.15 15.94 3.70
CA ASN A 30 13.02 14.67 4.42
C ASN A 30 14.07 13.66 3.92
N SER A 31 15.26 13.65 4.52
CA SER A 31 16.40 12.83 4.05
C SER A 31 16.22 11.31 4.13
N ASN A 32 15.24 10.83 4.91
CA ASN A 32 14.99 9.40 5.12
C ASN A 32 13.71 8.91 4.43
N LEU A 33 12.98 9.77 3.71
CA LEU A 33 11.90 9.34 2.82
C LEU A 33 12.49 8.71 1.58
N CYS A 34 11.80 7.75 0.96
CA CYS A 34 12.14 7.16 -0.33
C CYS A 34 10.89 6.67 -1.09
N GLY A 35 11.02 6.43 -2.39
CA GLY A 35 9.95 5.96 -3.28
C GLY A 35 9.23 7.08 -4.04
N GLU A 36 8.44 6.70 -5.05
CA GLU A 36 7.71 7.64 -5.91
C GLU A 36 6.74 8.53 -5.10
N PRO A 37 6.72 9.86 -5.31
CA PRO A 37 7.24 10.57 -6.49
C PRO A 37 8.71 11.04 -6.41
N LEU A 38 9.46 10.78 -5.32
CA LEU A 38 10.87 11.19 -5.25
C LEU A 38 11.76 10.30 -6.13
N ASP A 39 12.83 10.89 -6.66
CA ASP A 39 13.86 10.19 -7.44
C ASP A 39 14.67 9.18 -6.61
N ASN A 40 14.55 9.22 -5.29
CA ASN A 40 15.34 8.37 -4.41
C ASN A 40 14.60 7.04 -4.17
N LYS A 41 15.15 5.96 -4.74
CA LYS A 41 14.60 4.61 -4.59
C LYS A 41 14.88 4.06 -3.18
N CYS A 42 13.90 3.37 -2.61
CA CYS A 42 14.12 2.68 -1.34
C CYS A 42 15.04 1.47 -1.53
N PRO A 43 15.93 1.17 -0.57
CA PRO A 43 16.71 -0.06 -0.60
C PRO A 43 15.77 -1.27 -0.56
N GLY A 44 15.82 -2.13 -1.59
CA GLY A 44 14.89 -3.25 -1.77
C GLY A 44 13.83 -3.04 -2.87
N GLU A 45 13.76 -1.86 -3.47
CA GLU A 45 13.03 -1.64 -4.72
C GLU A 45 13.89 -2.09 -5.90
N GLU A 46 13.97 -3.41 -6.13
CA GLU A 46 14.26 -3.89 -7.47
C GLU A 46 13.28 -3.26 -8.46
N PRO A 47 13.64 -3.08 -9.74
CA PRO A 47 12.71 -2.67 -10.77
C PRO A 47 11.68 -3.79 -10.96
N SER A 48 10.67 -3.83 -10.09
CA SER A 48 9.43 -4.55 -10.36
C SER A 48 8.87 -3.86 -11.59
N LYS A 49 9.09 -4.49 -12.74
CA LYS A 49 8.44 -4.15 -14.00
C LYS A 49 6.97 -3.95 -13.68
N HIS A 50 6.53 -2.71 -13.72
CA HIS A 50 5.11 -2.46 -13.76
C HIS A 50 4.55 -3.20 -14.98
N GLN A 51 3.36 -3.78 -14.81
CA GLN A 51 2.49 -4.39 -15.82
C GLN A 51 2.59 -5.91 -16.03
N VAL A 52 2.33 -6.69 -14.98
CA VAL A 52 1.31 -7.76 -15.03
C VAL A 52 0.68 -7.81 -13.62
N PRO A 53 -0.65 -7.92 -13.46
CA PRO A 53 -1.22 -8.30 -12.17
C PRO A 53 -0.84 -9.76 -11.92
N THR A 54 0.40 -9.99 -11.46
CA THR A 54 0.81 -11.29 -10.99
C THR A 54 0.52 -11.30 -9.50
N THR A 55 -0.54 -12.03 -9.18
CA THR A 55 -0.83 -12.59 -7.88
C THR A 55 0.41 -13.29 -7.31
N ASP A 56 1.23 -12.55 -6.58
CA ASP A 56 2.12 -13.15 -5.58
C ASP A 56 1.57 -12.75 -4.22
N ALA A 57 0.53 -13.48 -3.85
CA ALA A 57 0.07 -13.57 -2.49
C ALA A 57 1.21 -14.15 -1.66
N GLY A 58 1.95 -13.25 -1.01
CA GLY A 58 2.43 -13.55 0.33
C GLY A 58 1.28 -14.15 1.13
N ASP A 59 1.63 -15.14 1.92
CA ASP A 59 0.82 -16.05 2.74
C ASP A 59 -0.23 -15.38 3.66
N ASP A 60 -0.32 -14.05 3.68
CA ASP A 60 -1.25 -13.26 4.47
C ASP A 60 -2.59 -12.99 3.75
N ASN A 61 -2.57 -12.89 2.41
CA ASN A 61 -3.77 -12.61 1.63
C ASN A 61 -4.64 -13.87 1.41
N SER A 62 -4.04 -15.07 1.41
CA SER A 62 -4.75 -16.34 1.33
C SER A 62 -5.63 -16.58 2.57
N ILE A 63 -5.08 -16.34 3.76
CA ILE A 63 -5.80 -16.51 5.04
C ILE A 63 -6.98 -15.55 5.14
N PHE A 64 -6.81 -14.29 4.72
CA PHE A 64 -7.88 -13.29 4.75
C PHE A 64 -8.99 -13.59 3.73
N LEU A 65 -8.61 -14.05 2.52
CA LEU A 65 -9.54 -14.44 1.48
C LEU A 65 -10.30 -15.73 1.83
N GLU A 66 -9.61 -16.71 2.41
CA GLU A 66 -10.21 -17.95 2.91
C GLU A 66 -11.18 -17.67 4.05
N ALA A 67 -10.81 -16.82 5.02
CA ALA A 67 -11.69 -16.39 6.09
C ALA A 67 -12.94 -15.66 5.56
N PHE A 68 -12.80 -14.80 4.55
CA PHE A 68 -13.93 -14.14 3.90
C PHE A 68 -14.83 -15.14 3.15
N TYR A 69 -14.25 -16.10 2.42
CA TYR A 69 -14.99 -17.15 1.70
C TYR A 69 -15.77 -18.07 2.65
N MET A 70 -15.15 -18.49 3.75
CA MET A 70 -15.82 -19.27 4.81
C MET A 70 -16.93 -18.46 5.48
N SER A 71 -16.75 -17.14 5.66
CA SER A 71 -17.76 -16.26 6.27
C SER A 71 -19.04 -16.12 5.43
N MET A 72 -18.92 -16.13 4.10
CA MET A 72 -20.07 -16.10 3.20
C MET A 72 -20.95 -17.35 3.32
N GLY A 73 -20.39 -18.51 3.67
CA GLY A 73 -21.15 -19.75 3.90
C GLY A 73 -21.88 -19.80 5.24
N ILE A 74 -21.34 -19.13 6.27
CA ILE A 74 -21.91 -19.16 7.63
C ILE A 74 -23.12 -18.20 7.76
N GLY A 75 -23.11 -17.08 7.01
CA GLY A 75 -24.15 -16.04 7.09
C GLY A 75 -25.56 -16.45 6.64
N PHE A 76 -25.71 -17.56 5.91
CA PHE A 76 -27.02 -18.05 5.47
C PHE A 76 -27.78 -18.83 6.55
N PHE A 77 -27.10 -19.43 7.53
CA PHE A 77 -27.76 -20.25 8.55
C PHE A 77 -28.28 -19.45 9.75
N THR A 78 -27.64 -18.32 10.07
CA THR A 78 -28.06 -17.48 11.20
C THR A 78 -29.30 -16.64 10.92
N SER A 79 -29.71 -16.50 9.65
CA SER A 79 -30.89 -15.70 9.25
C SER A 79 -32.21 -16.50 9.27
N PHE A 80 -32.17 -17.82 9.41
CA PHE A 80 -33.37 -18.67 9.51
C PHE A 80 -33.72 -19.06 10.95
N ILE A 81 -32.93 -18.64 11.95
CA ILE A 81 -33.10 -18.98 13.38
C ILE A 81 -33.43 -17.72 14.23
N HIS A 82 -33.92 -16.66 13.61
CA HIS A 82 -34.62 -15.56 14.29
C HIS A 82 -35.99 -15.34 13.63
#